data_AF-A0A969AKC6-F1
#
_entry.id   AF-A0A969AKC6-F1
#
_cell.length_a   1.000
_cell.length_b   1.000
_cell.length_c   1.000
_cell.angle_alpha   90.00
_cell.angle_beta   90.00
_cell.angle_gamma   90.00
#
_symmetry.space_group_name_H-M   'P 1'
#
loop_
_entity.id
_entity.type
_entity.pdbx_description
1 polymer ?
#
loop_
_entity_poly.entity_id
_entity_poly.type
_entity_poly.pdbx_seq_one_letter_code
_entity_poly.pdbx_strand_id
1 'polypeptide(L)'
;MRSHRPLLPYGLLLVLMLPIGCSNRTVKITNPAEPLFSAQLFSALSAQVTNPYFPLPPGTAFTYTEETDEGVETIIVEVLETTRLVAGVLCVIVRDRVYLDGLLLEDTYDWYAQDRDGNVWYMGEEVVNYEYDDDGNVIGTDSEGSWETGLDVAGVGATARAGILMKATFVVGDSYGQEFYPGEAEDMGEIVALDVLVTLADGSTFRCLQTRDWNPLEAGSSEFKYYAMGLGFVAGEKEDGSDRAEYKGRFDVTDASLPDFAGASFSAPTQIDNPFLPWVPRNVRAFVDEADEEAEAVIVEVLPTTRVVLGVLCVQVRDRVYVDELLIEDTIDWYCQDDAGNVWYMGEEVVNYEYDEDGNLLGTDSGGSWEAGIDGAEAGIAMWANPILGRSYQQEYYEDEAEDMAVVVGTDLVVDLPCGVRFTGCRKILEWTPLEPDSLEYKYYAPGQGVIMEAPLDGSEPVQFLGHFFTGPASLPDIGAATFSNPSVLTNPWLSLTPGSVSRLRDRYGGLGSRRF
;
A
#
# COMPACT_ATOMS: atom_id res chain seq x y z
N MET A 1 -21.61 -13.86 36.12
CA MET A 1 -21.37 -12.40 36.21
C MET A 1 -20.15 -12.12 35.35
N ARG A 2 -20.39 -11.99 34.04
CA ARG A 2 -19.38 -11.63 33.04
C ARG A 2 -19.53 -10.12 32.84
N SER A 3 -18.49 -9.36 33.13
CA SER A 3 -18.46 -7.93 32.87
C SER A 3 -18.19 -7.73 31.38
N HIS A 4 -19.20 -7.24 30.65
CA HIS A 4 -18.99 -6.58 29.37
C HIS A 4 -18.13 -5.33 29.63
N ARG A 5 -16.93 -5.29 29.05
CA ARG A 5 -16.21 -4.06 28.80
C ARG A 5 -16.53 -3.67 27.35
N PRO A 6 -17.03 -2.46 27.08
CA PRO A 6 -17.10 -1.97 25.71
C PRO A 6 -15.67 -1.70 25.22
N LEU A 7 -15.39 -2.14 23.99
CA LEU A 7 -14.24 -1.70 23.21
C LEU A 7 -14.47 -0.20 22.89
N LEU A 8 -13.43 0.61 23.06
CA LEU A 8 -13.38 2.02 22.64
C LEU A 8 -12.95 2.03 21.16
N PRO A 9 -13.50 2.88 20.29
CA PRO A 9 -13.11 2.94 18.90
C PRO A 9 -11.76 3.64 18.71
N TYR A 10 -11.22 3.33 17.54
CA TYR A 10 -9.81 3.16 17.20
C TYR A 10 -9.11 4.49 16.95
N GLY A 11 -7.80 4.53 17.25
CA GLY A 11 -6.94 5.68 16.99
C GLY A 11 -6.94 6.03 15.50
N LEU A 12 -7.16 7.31 15.21
CA LEU A 12 -7.22 7.86 13.86
C LEU A 12 -6.33 9.11 13.85
N LEU A 13 -5.35 9.16 12.95
CA LEU A 13 -4.68 10.40 12.59
C LEU A 13 -5.64 11.22 11.73
N LEU A 14 -6.49 11.98 12.44
CA LEU A 14 -7.54 12.96 12.06
C LEU A 14 -9.00 12.49 12.03
N VAL A 15 -9.77 13.07 12.97
CA VAL A 15 -11.24 13.10 13.20
C VAL A 15 -11.85 11.92 13.96
N LEU A 16 -11.53 11.83 15.27
CA LEU A 16 -12.07 10.82 16.18
C LEU A 16 -13.25 11.35 17.00
N MET A 17 -14.44 11.46 16.37
CA MET A 17 -15.68 11.73 17.10
C MET A 17 -16.11 10.53 17.96
N LEU A 18 -16.24 10.74 19.27
CA LEU A 18 -16.94 9.83 20.19
C LEU A 18 -17.99 10.58 21.03
N PRO A 19 -19.15 9.97 21.36
CA PRO A 19 -20.34 10.72 21.68
C PRO A 19 -20.48 11.08 23.17
N ILE A 20 -21.30 12.13 23.37
CA ILE A 20 -22.07 12.53 24.56
C ILE A 20 -21.40 13.48 25.57
N GLY A 21 -21.92 14.73 25.59
CA GLY A 21 -21.93 15.55 26.79
C GLY A 21 -22.11 17.05 26.56
N CYS A 22 -23.27 17.48 26.04
CA CYS A 22 -23.64 18.88 25.80
C CYS A 22 -23.19 19.82 26.95
N SER A 23 -22.15 20.62 26.69
CA SER A 23 -21.83 21.84 27.43
C SER A 23 -21.73 22.96 26.42
N ASN A 24 -22.78 23.78 26.33
CA ASN A 24 -22.84 24.96 25.45
C ASN A 24 -21.71 25.94 25.80
N ARG A 25 -20.56 25.81 25.14
CA ARG A 25 -19.58 26.88 25.00
C ARG A 25 -19.54 27.30 23.54
N THR A 26 -20.12 28.46 23.28
CA THR A 26 -20.02 29.13 21.99
C THR A 26 -18.56 29.49 21.73
N VAL A 27 -17.92 28.83 20.76
CA VAL A 27 -16.60 29.23 20.25
C VAL A 27 -16.78 30.56 19.52
N LYS A 28 -16.04 31.58 19.95
CA LYS A 28 -15.91 32.83 19.18
C LYS A 28 -14.70 32.68 18.28
N ILE A 29 -14.91 32.61 16.97
CA ILE A 29 -13.85 32.83 15.98
C ILE A 29 -13.33 34.26 16.20
N THR A 30 -12.13 34.40 16.74
CA THR A 30 -11.59 35.70 17.20
C THR A 30 -10.67 36.41 16.21
N ASN A 31 -10.42 35.89 15.00
CA ASN A 31 -9.55 36.57 14.04
C ASN A 31 -10.36 37.22 12.88
N PRO A 32 -10.66 38.54 12.93
CA PRO A 32 -11.43 39.25 11.90
C PRO A 32 -10.67 39.49 10.58
N ALA A 33 -9.52 38.85 10.36
CA ALA A 33 -8.63 39.07 9.22
C ALA A 33 -8.65 37.93 8.18
N GLU A 34 -9.24 36.78 8.47
CA GLU A 34 -9.27 35.66 7.54
C GLU A 34 -10.35 35.85 6.47
N PRO A 35 -10.06 35.54 5.19
CA PRO A 35 -11.08 35.61 4.16
C PRO A 35 -12.21 34.64 4.51
N LEU A 36 -13.45 35.12 4.48
CA LEU A 36 -14.60 34.22 4.45
C LEU A 36 -14.63 33.51 3.11
N PHE A 37 -14.93 32.21 3.10
CA PHE A 37 -15.05 31.44 1.89
C PHE A 37 -15.92 32.16 0.85
N SER A 38 -15.40 32.25 -0.37
CA SER A 38 -16.14 32.70 -1.54
C SER A 38 -15.53 32.10 -2.80
N ALA A 39 -16.37 31.54 -3.67
CA ALA A 39 -15.95 31.04 -4.98
C ALA A 39 -15.22 32.11 -5.83
N GLN A 40 -15.44 33.41 -5.56
CA GLN A 40 -14.73 34.48 -6.27
C GLN A 40 -13.23 34.56 -5.94
N LEU A 41 -12.76 33.93 -4.86
CA LEU A 41 -11.33 33.85 -4.51
C LEU A 41 -10.57 32.94 -5.47
N PHE A 42 -11.27 32.04 -6.17
CA PHE A 42 -10.70 30.96 -6.97
C PHE A 42 -10.74 31.25 -8.48
N SER A 43 -9.74 30.76 -9.19
CA SER A 43 -9.67 30.78 -10.64
C SER A 43 -10.10 29.43 -11.23
N ALA A 44 -10.11 29.30 -12.57
CA ALA A 44 -10.34 28.01 -13.22
C ALA A 44 -9.22 26.98 -12.97
N LEU A 45 -8.08 27.40 -12.43
CA LEU A 45 -6.94 26.55 -12.10
C LEU A 45 -6.91 26.17 -10.61
N SER A 46 -8.03 26.30 -9.88
CA SER A 46 -8.05 26.07 -8.42
C SER A 46 -7.71 24.64 -8.00
N ALA A 47 -7.93 23.66 -8.86
CA ALA A 47 -7.50 22.27 -8.63
C ALA A 47 -5.98 22.07 -8.84
N GLN A 48 -5.24 23.06 -9.37
CA GLN A 48 -3.78 22.98 -9.49
C GLN A 48 -3.15 23.51 -8.21
N VAL A 49 -3.06 22.65 -7.19
CA VAL A 49 -2.52 23.03 -5.88
C VAL A 49 -0.99 22.97 -5.91
N THR A 50 -0.40 24.15 -5.94
CA THR A 50 1.04 24.43 -6.07
C THR A 50 1.62 25.10 -4.82
N ASN A 51 0.90 25.09 -3.69
CA ASN A 51 1.39 25.63 -2.43
C ASN A 51 2.71 24.94 -2.04
N PRO A 52 3.77 25.69 -1.70
CA PRO A 52 5.09 25.11 -1.48
C PRO A 52 5.16 24.12 -0.32
N TYR A 53 4.24 24.16 0.64
CA TYR A 53 4.20 23.25 1.80
C TYR A 53 3.01 22.28 1.78
N PHE A 54 2.16 22.36 0.76
CA PHE A 54 1.07 21.41 0.52
C PHE A 54 0.83 21.26 -0.98
N PRO A 55 1.84 20.84 -1.77
CA PRO A 55 1.66 20.63 -3.20
C PRO A 55 0.87 19.34 -3.43
N LEU A 56 -0.14 19.38 -4.31
CA LEU A 56 -0.91 18.21 -4.72
C LEU A 56 -0.84 18.07 -6.25
N PRO A 57 0.29 17.59 -6.79
CA PRO A 57 0.37 17.26 -8.21
C PRO A 57 -0.45 15.99 -8.46
N PRO A 58 -1.41 16.00 -9.41
CA PRO A 58 -2.15 14.80 -9.78
C PRO A 58 -1.22 13.65 -10.20
N GLY A 59 -1.65 12.42 -9.91
CA GLY A 59 -0.88 11.20 -10.11
C GLY A 59 0.09 10.91 -8.97
N THR A 60 0.15 11.72 -7.91
CA THR A 60 1.09 11.47 -6.81
C THR A 60 0.46 10.58 -5.74
N ALA A 61 1.18 9.59 -5.23
CA ALA A 61 0.81 8.83 -4.03
C ALA A 61 1.84 9.04 -2.92
N PHE A 62 1.41 9.03 -1.67
CA PHE A 62 2.26 9.14 -0.49
C PHE A 62 1.92 8.02 0.49
N THR A 63 2.93 7.47 1.15
CA THR A 63 2.72 6.46 2.20
C THR A 63 3.27 6.97 3.52
N TYR A 64 2.49 6.79 4.58
CA TYR A 64 2.86 7.08 5.95
C TYR A 64 2.63 5.83 6.81
N THR A 65 3.34 5.73 7.92
CA THR A 65 3.01 4.71 8.93
C THR A 65 3.08 5.29 10.33
N GLU A 66 2.30 4.70 11.22
CA GLU A 66 2.29 4.97 12.65
C GLU A 66 2.34 3.66 13.42
N GLU A 67 3.14 3.60 14.48
CA GLU A 67 3.08 2.49 15.45
C GLU A 67 2.13 2.89 16.57
N THR A 68 1.03 2.16 16.74
CA THR A 68 0.06 2.39 17.80
C THR A 68 0.14 1.25 18.84
N ASP A 69 -0.56 1.40 19.96
CA ASP A 69 -0.71 0.30 20.94
C ASP A 69 -1.50 -0.90 20.36
N GLU A 70 -2.22 -0.70 19.26
CA GLU A 70 -3.13 -1.67 18.65
C GLU A 70 -2.49 -2.40 17.47
N GLY A 71 -1.54 -1.78 16.77
CA GLY A 71 -0.88 -2.34 15.61
C GLY A 71 -0.04 -1.33 14.85
N VAL A 72 0.31 -1.65 13.61
CA VAL A 72 0.92 -0.69 12.68
C VAL A 72 -0.16 -0.14 11.77
N GLU A 73 -0.39 1.16 11.87
CA GLU A 73 -1.22 1.90 10.93
C GLU A 73 -0.40 2.25 9.69
N THR A 74 -0.98 2.06 8.50
CA THR A 74 -0.45 2.46 7.20
C THR A 74 -1.44 3.38 6.54
N ILE A 75 -1.00 4.55 6.12
CA ILE A 75 -1.83 5.57 5.48
C ILE A 75 -1.34 5.76 4.06
N ILE A 76 -2.25 5.74 3.08
CA ILE A 76 -1.96 5.90 1.67
C ILE A 76 -2.78 7.04 1.11
N VAL A 77 -2.08 8.08 0.66
CA VAL A 77 -2.68 9.32 0.18
C VAL A 77 -2.41 9.49 -1.31
N GLU A 78 -3.45 9.52 -2.13
CA GLU A 78 -3.36 9.58 -3.59
C GLU A 78 -4.01 10.85 -4.13
N VAL A 79 -3.26 11.63 -4.90
CA VAL A 79 -3.77 12.82 -5.60
C VAL A 79 -4.30 12.38 -6.96
N LEU A 80 -5.60 12.35 -7.12
CA LEU A 80 -6.24 11.82 -8.33
C LEU A 80 -6.15 12.82 -9.51
N GLU A 81 -6.16 12.30 -10.74
CA GLU A 81 -6.25 13.13 -11.96
C GLU A 81 -7.62 13.78 -12.17
N THR A 82 -8.65 13.18 -11.58
CA THR A 82 -10.00 13.70 -11.66
C THR A 82 -10.23 14.84 -10.68
N THR A 83 -11.23 15.67 -10.98
CA THR A 83 -11.54 16.87 -10.20
C THR A 83 -13.03 16.90 -9.85
N ARG A 84 -13.36 17.49 -8.69
CA ARG A 84 -14.74 17.68 -8.23
C ARG A 84 -15.12 19.16 -8.20
N LEU A 85 -16.36 19.49 -8.55
CA LEU A 85 -16.88 20.85 -8.39
C LEU A 85 -17.63 20.96 -7.05
N VAL A 86 -17.05 21.69 -6.09
CA VAL A 86 -17.62 21.92 -4.75
C VAL A 86 -17.93 23.40 -4.57
N ALA A 87 -19.17 23.74 -4.23
CA ALA A 87 -19.64 25.13 -4.06
C ALA A 87 -19.24 26.11 -5.20
N GLY A 88 -19.12 25.59 -6.44
CA GLY A 88 -18.71 26.37 -7.62
C GLY A 88 -17.20 26.56 -7.81
N VAL A 89 -16.37 25.85 -7.04
CA VAL A 89 -14.90 25.83 -7.13
C VAL A 89 -14.45 24.45 -7.60
N LEU A 90 -13.55 24.40 -8.57
CA LEU A 90 -12.96 23.14 -9.04
C LEU A 90 -11.87 22.70 -8.05
N CYS A 91 -12.00 21.50 -7.50
CA CYS A 91 -11.14 20.95 -6.46
C CYS A 91 -10.38 19.74 -7.00
N VAL A 92 -9.12 19.61 -6.57
CA VAL A 92 -8.39 18.34 -6.70
C VAL A 92 -8.97 17.35 -5.70
N ILE A 93 -9.07 16.09 -6.10
CA ILE A 93 -9.51 15.00 -5.23
C ILE A 93 -8.25 14.32 -4.69
N VAL A 94 -8.20 14.15 -3.37
CA VAL A 94 -7.18 13.35 -2.71
C VAL A 94 -7.89 12.19 -2.03
N ARG A 95 -7.50 10.95 -2.35
CA ARG A 95 -8.01 9.76 -1.68
C ARG A 95 -7.05 9.39 -0.55
N ASP A 96 -7.55 9.29 0.66
CA ASP A 96 -6.80 8.83 1.83
C ASP A 96 -7.36 7.48 2.28
N ARG A 97 -6.48 6.52 2.55
CA ARG A 97 -6.84 5.18 3.01
C ARG A 97 -5.98 4.78 4.19
N VAL A 98 -6.66 4.45 5.28
CA VAL A 98 -6.04 4.08 6.55
C VAL A 98 -6.21 2.59 6.76
N TYR A 99 -5.10 1.89 6.99
CA TYR A 99 -5.06 0.46 7.27
C TYR A 99 -4.46 0.20 8.63
N LEU A 100 -5.07 -0.64 9.47
CA LEU A 100 -4.47 -1.12 10.72
C LEU A 100 -4.13 -2.60 10.57
N ASP A 101 -2.84 -2.94 10.68
CA ASP A 101 -2.34 -4.31 10.48
C ASP A 101 -2.84 -4.97 9.18
N GLY A 102 -3.13 -4.17 8.15
CA GLY A 102 -3.67 -4.64 6.87
C GLY A 102 -5.18 -4.83 6.84
N LEU A 103 -5.96 -4.19 7.73
CA LEU A 103 -7.41 -4.05 7.58
C LEU A 103 -7.74 -2.59 7.27
N LEU A 104 -8.47 -2.34 6.18
CA LEU A 104 -8.89 -0.99 5.77
C LEU A 104 -9.88 -0.41 6.79
N LEU A 105 -9.44 0.54 7.61
CA LEU A 105 -10.28 1.21 8.59
C LEU A 105 -11.10 2.35 8.00
N GLU A 106 -10.53 3.07 7.04
CA GLU A 106 -11.13 4.27 6.47
C GLU A 106 -10.73 4.43 5.00
N ASP A 107 -11.69 4.82 4.16
CA ASP A 107 -11.49 5.28 2.78
C ASP A 107 -12.18 6.63 2.57
N THR A 108 -11.37 7.67 2.37
CA THR A 108 -11.80 9.07 2.38
C THR A 108 -11.43 9.77 1.08
N TYR A 109 -12.37 10.53 0.51
CA TYR A 109 -12.14 11.40 -0.64
C TYR A 109 -12.21 12.86 -0.22
N ASP A 110 -11.04 13.45 0.02
CA ASP A 110 -10.88 14.86 0.32
C ASP A 110 -10.93 15.74 -0.93
N TRP A 111 -11.45 16.96 -0.76
CA TRP A 111 -11.45 17.96 -1.82
C TRP A 111 -10.69 19.21 -1.41
N TYR A 112 -9.63 19.53 -2.15
CA TYR A 112 -8.80 20.71 -1.91
C TYR A 112 -8.84 21.70 -3.09
N ALA A 113 -8.73 22.99 -2.78
CA ALA A 113 -8.63 24.04 -3.80
C ALA A 113 -7.68 25.16 -3.41
N GLN A 114 -6.86 25.63 -4.34
CA GLN A 114 -5.99 26.78 -4.12
C GLN A 114 -6.61 28.08 -4.63
N ASP A 115 -6.65 29.11 -3.78
CA ASP A 115 -7.11 30.45 -4.16
C ASP A 115 -6.03 31.24 -4.93
N ARG A 116 -6.40 32.43 -5.42
CA ARG A 116 -5.48 33.30 -6.18
C ARG A 116 -4.31 33.87 -5.37
N ASP A 117 -4.41 33.87 -4.05
CA ASP A 117 -3.36 34.36 -3.15
C ASP A 117 -2.41 33.22 -2.74
N GLY A 118 -2.78 31.96 -3.01
CA GLY A 118 -1.99 30.76 -2.80
C GLY A 118 -2.36 29.95 -1.56
N ASN A 119 -3.46 30.30 -0.88
CA ASN A 119 -3.94 29.50 0.25
C ASN A 119 -4.64 28.24 -0.27
N VAL A 120 -4.41 27.12 0.40
CA VAL A 120 -5.12 25.86 0.14
C VAL A 120 -6.30 25.78 1.07
N TRP A 121 -7.48 25.59 0.49
CA TRP A 121 -8.75 25.46 1.18
C TRP A 121 -9.15 23.99 1.22
N TYR A 122 -9.66 23.55 2.37
CA TYR A 122 -10.29 22.25 2.53
C TYR A 122 -11.78 22.41 2.32
N MET A 123 -12.31 21.73 1.31
CA MET A 123 -13.64 22.03 0.75
C MET A 123 -14.70 21.02 1.21
N GLY A 124 -14.26 19.90 1.77
CA GLY A 124 -15.08 18.80 2.27
C GLY A 124 -14.42 17.46 2.05
N GLU A 125 -15.09 16.43 2.52
CA GLU A 125 -14.70 15.03 2.45
C GLU A 125 -15.92 14.11 2.34
N GLU A 126 -15.69 12.96 1.72
CA GLU A 126 -16.62 11.82 1.69
C GLU A 126 -15.89 10.62 2.28
N VAL A 127 -16.38 10.14 3.42
CA VAL A 127 -15.72 9.15 4.28
C VAL A 127 -16.54 7.87 4.30
N VAL A 128 -15.86 6.72 4.25
CA VAL A 128 -16.40 5.43 4.62
C VAL A 128 -15.52 4.80 5.69
N ASN A 129 -16.08 4.61 6.89
CA ASN A 129 -15.44 3.91 8.00
C ASN A 129 -15.84 2.43 7.99
N TYR A 130 -14.92 1.56 8.35
CA TYR A 130 -15.13 0.11 8.40
C TYR A 130 -14.91 -0.43 9.81
N GLU A 131 -15.88 -1.20 10.31
CA GLU A 131 -15.78 -1.91 11.58
C GLU A 131 -15.59 -3.41 11.34
N TYR A 132 -14.66 -4.03 12.07
CA TYR A 132 -14.32 -5.45 11.96
C TYR A 132 -14.61 -6.23 13.24
N ASP A 133 -14.86 -7.54 13.11
CA ASP A 133 -14.82 -8.48 14.22
C ASP A 133 -13.40 -9.05 14.48
N ASP A 134 -13.27 -9.86 15.54
CA ASP A 134 -11.99 -10.47 15.94
C ASP A 134 -11.40 -11.41 14.86
N ASP A 135 -12.22 -11.84 13.90
CA ASP A 135 -11.84 -12.74 12.81
C ASP A 135 -11.56 -11.95 11.50
N GLY A 136 -11.52 -10.62 11.56
CA GLY A 136 -11.20 -9.75 10.41
C GLY A 136 -12.36 -9.56 9.43
N ASN A 137 -13.59 -9.89 9.80
CA ASN A 137 -14.75 -9.70 8.91
C ASN A 137 -15.39 -8.33 9.13
N VAL A 138 -15.76 -7.64 8.04
CA VAL A 138 -16.52 -6.38 8.11
C VAL A 138 -17.90 -6.64 8.73
N ILE A 139 -18.17 -5.99 9.85
CA ILE A 139 -19.45 -6.07 10.59
C ILE A 139 -20.28 -4.79 10.48
N GLY A 140 -19.68 -3.69 10.03
CA GLY A 140 -20.33 -2.39 9.94
C GLY A 140 -19.59 -1.45 9.02
N THR A 141 -20.34 -0.49 8.48
CA THR A 141 -19.80 0.72 7.85
C THR A 141 -20.65 1.91 8.25
N ASP A 142 -20.02 3.07 8.32
CA ASP A 142 -20.69 4.36 8.42
C ASP A 142 -19.95 5.43 7.61
N SER A 143 -20.48 6.64 7.61
CA SER A 143 -19.89 7.79 6.93
C SER A 143 -19.77 8.98 7.89
N GLU A 144 -19.57 8.70 9.19
CA GLU A 144 -19.24 9.72 10.18
C GLU A 144 -17.96 10.44 9.74
N GLY A 145 -17.91 11.76 9.92
CA GLY A 145 -16.86 12.62 9.36
C GLY A 145 -17.25 13.29 8.03
N SER A 146 -18.10 12.70 7.18
CA SER A 146 -18.42 13.28 5.87
C SER A 146 -19.06 14.69 5.92
N TRP A 147 -18.52 15.65 5.18
CA TRP A 147 -19.09 16.99 5.02
C TRP A 147 -18.74 17.63 3.67
N GLU A 148 -19.58 18.57 3.21
CA GLU A 148 -19.29 19.32 1.98
C GLU A 148 -19.66 20.80 2.14
N THR A 149 -18.76 21.70 1.75
CA THR A 149 -18.99 23.14 1.81
C THR A 149 -20.28 23.56 1.12
N GLY A 150 -21.14 24.26 1.87
CA GLY A 150 -22.42 24.75 1.38
C GLY A 150 -23.57 23.74 1.47
N LEU A 151 -23.32 22.51 1.94
CA LEU A 151 -24.34 21.50 2.20
C LEU A 151 -24.55 21.27 3.70
N ASP A 152 -25.71 20.73 4.05
CA ASP A 152 -26.08 20.26 5.40
C ASP A 152 -26.18 18.73 5.35
N VAL A 153 -25.02 18.07 5.27
CA VAL A 153 -24.89 16.62 5.03
C VAL A 153 -25.46 15.80 6.19
N ALA A 154 -25.11 16.15 7.43
CA ALA A 154 -25.60 15.54 8.67
C ALA A 154 -27.01 16.00 9.09
N GLY A 155 -27.60 17.02 8.42
CA GLY A 155 -28.96 17.48 8.70
C GLY A 155 -29.14 18.23 10.02
N VAL A 156 -28.08 18.89 10.51
CA VAL A 156 -28.06 19.67 11.75
C VAL A 156 -28.73 21.05 11.62
N GLY A 157 -29.18 21.42 10.42
CA GLY A 157 -29.86 22.68 10.14
C GLY A 157 -28.93 23.86 9.88
N ALA A 158 -27.66 23.58 9.57
CA ALA A 158 -26.64 24.55 9.17
C ALA A 158 -25.82 23.97 8.01
N THR A 159 -25.26 24.81 7.16
CA THR A 159 -24.37 24.33 6.08
C THR A 159 -22.91 24.40 6.52
N ALA A 160 -22.12 23.39 6.15
CA ALA A 160 -20.67 23.38 6.34
C ALA A 160 -19.98 24.51 5.55
N ARG A 161 -18.78 24.89 5.99
CA ARG A 161 -17.96 25.96 5.39
C ARG A 161 -16.50 25.55 5.34
N ALA A 162 -15.92 25.64 4.13
CA ALA A 162 -14.49 25.52 3.93
C ALA A 162 -13.70 26.48 4.80
N GLY A 163 -12.60 25.97 5.35
CA GLY A 163 -11.53 26.75 5.95
C GLY A 163 -10.24 26.64 5.13
N ILE A 164 -9.16 27.21 5.66
CA ILE A 164 -7.83 27.14 5.06
C ILE A 164 -7.10 25.96 5.68
N LEU A 165 -6.68 24.98 4.89
CA LEU A 165 -5.79 23.93 5.36
C LEU A 165 -4.36 24.46 5.51
N MET A 166 -3.88 25.15 4.47
CA MET A 166 -2.51 25.64 4.39
C MET A 166 -2.46 27.07 3.87
N LYS A 167 -1.83 27.98 4.63
CA LYS A 167 -1.68 29.38 4.25
C LYS A 167 -0.64 29.57 3.15
N ALA A 168 -0.79 30.64 2.37
CA ALA A 168 0.22 31.09 1.40
C ALA A 168 1.38 31.84 2.07
N THR A 169 1.11 32.46 3.21
CA THR A 169 2.06 33.27 3.98
C THR A 169 2.02 32.81 5.43
N PHE A 170 3.16 32.43 5.96
CA PHE A 170 3.27 31.90 7.32
C PHE A 170 3.67 32.99 8.31
N VAL A 171 2.81 33.21 9.29
CA VAL A 171 3.07 34.11 10.42
C VAL A 171 2.95 33.28 11.68
N VAL A 172 4.05 33.13 12.41
CA VAL A 172 4.07 32.36 13.67
C VAL A 172 3.06 32.95 14.67
N GLY A 173 2.27 32.06 15.28
CA GLY A 173 1.17 32.38 16.20
C GLY A 173 -0.14 32.74 15.50
N ASP A 174 -0.21 32.63 14.18
CA ASP A 174 -1.44 32.88 13.42
C ASP A 174 -2.31 31.63 13.40
N SER A 175 -3.51 31.73 13.97
CA SER A 175 -4.50 30.66 14.03
C SER A 175 -5.64 30.86 13.04
N TYR A 176 -6.15 29.76 12.51
CA TYR A 176 -7.13 29.72 11.43
C TYR A 176 -8.06 28.51 11.54
N GLY A 177 -9.26 28.62 10.96
CA GLY A 177 -10.16 27.47 10.84
C GLY A 177 -9.82 26.66 9.58
N GLN A 178 -9.71 25.35 9.72
CA GLN A 178 -9.49 24.40 8.61
C GLN A 178 -10.82 23.92 8.03
N GLU A 179 -11.84 23.77 8.88
CA GLU A 179 -13.21 23.45 8.50
C GLU A 179 -14.21 24.00 9.53
N PHE A 180 -15.48 24.08 9.14
CA PHE A 180 -16.54 24.44 10.05
C PHE A 180 -17.90 23.89 9.61
N TYR A 181 -18.36 22.86 10.31
CA TYR A 181 -19.68 22.29 10.28
C TYR A 181 -20.19 22.12 11.72
N PRO A 182 -21.12 22.98 12.19
CA PRO A 182 -21.42 23.09 13.62
C PRO A 182 -21.78 21.76 14.31
N GLY A 183 -20.97 21.38 15.29
CA GLY A 183 -21.18 20.15 16.08
C GLY A 183 -20.82 18.85 15.38
N GLU A 184 -20.34 18.92 14.14
CA GLU A 184 -19.95 17.77 13.31
C GLU A 184 -18.46 17.84 12.95
N ALA A 185 -17.96 18.99 12.47
CA ALA A 185 -16.60 19.13 11.98
C ALA A 185 -16.09 20.53 12.33
N GLU A 186 -15.15 20.67 13.26
CA GLU A 186 -14.61 21.97 13.64
C GLU A 186 -13.11 21.83 13.88
N ASP A 187 -12.29 21.97 12.84
CA ASP A 187 -10.84 21.91 13.00
C ASP A 187 -10.17 23.27 12.86
N MET A 188 -9.07 23.41 13.59
CA MET A 188 -8.32 24.65 13.73
C MET A 188 -6.83 24.37 13.57
N GLY A 189 -6.13 25.24 12.85
CA GLY A 189 -4.68 25.23 12.72
C GLY A 189 -4.02 26.46 13.32
N GLU A 190 -2.78 26.32 13.78
CA GLU A 190 -1.90 27.43 14.18
C GLU A 190 -0.50 27.22 13.58
N ILE A 191 0.07 28.28 13.00
CA ILE A 191 1.48 28.26 12.58
C ILE A 191 2.37 28.37 13.82
N VAL A 192 3.05 27.29 14.19
CA VAL A 192 3.88 27.23 15.42
C VAL A 192 5.30 27.70 15.18
N ALA A 193 5.93 27.19 14.12
CA ALA A 193 7.33 27.45 13.85
C ALA A 193 7.66 27.28 12.37
N LEU A 194 8.72 27.97 11.95
CA LEU A 194 9.30 27.87 10.62
C LEU A 194 10.68 27.22 10.74
N ASP A 195 11.09 26.51 9.69
CA ASP A 195 12.44 25.95 9.55
C ASP A 195 12.85 24.95 10.64
N VAL A 196 11.89 24.20 11.19
CA VAL A 196 12.11 23.15 12.19
C VAL A 196 12.81 21.96 11.53
N LEU A 197 13.90 21.46 12.12
CA LEU A 197 14.51 20.22 11.63
C LEU A 197 13.79 19.03 12.23
N VAL A 198 13.21 18.20 11.38
CA VAL A 198 12.53 16.96 11.75
C VAL A 198 13.31 15.78 11.18
N THR A 199 13.74 14.88 12.06
CA THR A 199 14.39 13.63 11.68
C THR A 199 13.41 12.48 11.89
N LEU A 200 13.17 11.70 10.85
CA LEU A 200 12.29 10.52 10.89
C LEU A 200 13.05 9.30 11.42
N ALA A 201 12.33 8.22 11.72
CA ALA A 201 12.89 6.97 12.23
C ALA A 201 13.92 6.34 11.29
N ASP A 202 13.79 6.57 9.98
CA ASP A 202 14.74 6.11 8.97
C ASP A 202 16.04 6.92 8.90
N GLY A 203 16.15 8.00 9.68
CA GLY A 203 17.29 8.90 9.72
C GLY A 203 17.27 10.01 8.66
N SER A 204 16.28 10.04 7.77
CA SER A 204 16.04 11.17 6.87
C SER A 204 15.74 12.42 7.69
N THR A 205 16.14 13.60 7.19
CA THR A 205 15.95 14.87 7.91
C THR A 205 15.46 15.95 6.98
N PHE A 206 14.37 16.58 7.39
CA PHE A 206 13.67 17.62 6.64
C PHE A 206 13.68 18.94 7.40
N ARG A 207 13.60 20.05 6.66
CA ARG A 207 13.37 21.38 7.21
C ARG A 207 11.90 21.72 6.99
N CYS A 208 11.14 21.78 8.06
CA CYS A 208 9.69 21.79 8.03
C CYS A 208 9.09 23.11 8.55
N LEU A 209 7.94 23.46 7.99
CA LEU A 209 6.91 24.24 8.64
C LEU A 209 6.25 23.36 9.71
N GLN A 210 6.03 23.90 10.90
CA GLN A 210 5.30 23.22 11.96
C GLN A 210 3.96 23.92 12.18
N THR A 211 2.86 23.16 12.12
CA THR A 211 1.54 23.60 12.57
C THR A 211 1.13 22.84 13.82
N ARG A 212 0.18 23.42 14.53
CA ARG A 212 -0.57 22.76 15.61
C ARG A 212 -2.01 22.70 15.17
N ASP A 213 -2.57 21.51 15.14
CA ASP A 213 -3.94 21.25 14.71
C ASP A 213 -4.74 20.79 15.94
N TRP A 214 -5.98 21.24 16.09
CA TRP A 214 -6.87 20.83 17.18
C TRP A 214 -8.35 20.98 16.84
N ASN A 215 -9.16 20.14 17.48
CA ASN A 215 -10.61 20.16 17.33
C ASN A 215 -11.29 20.74 18.59
N PRO A 216 -12.04 21.85 18.54
CA PRO A 216 -12.74 22.42 19.69
C PRO A 216 -13.88 21.56 20.26
N LEU A 217 -14.38 20.56 19.52
CA LEU A 217 -15.37 19.59 20.01
C LEU A 217 -14.72 18.52 20.89
N GLU A 218 -13.43 18.24 20.68
CA GLU A 218 -12.66 17.21 21.38
C GLU A 218 -11.61 17.80 22.33
N ALA A 219 -11.99 17.94 23.60
CA ALA A 219 -11.09 18.51 24.60
C ALA A 219 -9.83 17.64 24.81
N GLY A 220 -8.67 18.20 24.44
CA GLY A 220 -7.37 17.53 24.60
C GLY A 220 -6.89 16.81 23.33
N SER A 221 -7.68 16.84 22.26
CA SER A 221 -7.24 16.41 20.93
C SER A 221 -6.43 17.55 20.30
N SER A 222 -5.13 17.37 20.19
CA SER A 222 -4.23 18.27 19.47
C SER A 222 -2.92 17.61 19.11
N GLU A 223 -2.41 17.97 17.95
CA GLU A 223 -1.19 17.40 17.39
C GLU A 223 -0.33 18.47 16.70
N PHE A 224 0.96 18.16 16.54
CA PHE A 224 1.85 18.92 15.68
C PHE A 224 1.99 18.22 14.34
N LYS A 225 1.78 18.97 13.25
CA LYS A 225 2.07 18.52 11.89
C LYS A 225 3.29 19.22 11.33
N TYR A 226 4.07 18.48 10.55
CA TYR A 226 5.32 18.94 9.98
C TYR A 226 5.29 18.82 8.46
N TYR A 227 5.48 19.94 7.76
CA TYR A 227 5.41 20.02 6.31
C TYR A 227 6.75 20.43 5.72
N ALA A 228 7.31 19.68 4.77
CA ALA A 228 8.52 20.03 4.06
C ALA A 228 8.21 20.68 2.70
N MET A 229 9.01 21.67 2.34
CA MET A 229 8.85 22.39 1.08
C MET A 229 9.00 21.45 -0.13
N GLY A 230 8.03 21.47 -1.04
CA GLY A 230 7.97 20.65 -2.25
C GLY A 230 7.47 19.22 -2.04
N LEU A 231 7.43 18.76 -0.79
CA LEU A 231 6.97 17.42 -0.43
C LEU A 231 5.53 17.44 0.12
N GLY A 232 5.23 18.34 1.05
CA GLY A 232 3.97 18.30 1.79
C GLY A 232 4.17 17.77 3.20
N PHE A 233 3.18 17.05 3.73
CA PHE A 233 3.19 16.45 5.06
C PHE A 233 4.33 15.43 5.20
N VAL A 234 4.99 15.40 6.36
CA VAL A 234 6.18 14.56 6.62
C VAL A 234 6.06 13.80 7.94
N ALA A 235 5.45 14.42 8.94
CA ALA A 235 5.17 13.75 10.21
C ALA A 235 4.01 14.46 10.92
N GLY A 236 3.25 13.69 11.69
CA GLY A 236 2.27 14.16 12.67
C GLY A 236 2.62 13.55 14.01
N GLU A 237 2.51 14.30 15.10
CA GLU A 237 2.69 13.74 16.45
C GLU A 237 1.70 14.35 17.44
N LYS A 238 1.07 13.51 18.25
CA LYS A 238 0.21 14.00 19.33
C LYS A 238 1.04 14.80 20.32
N GLU A 239 0.45 15.84 20.92
CA GLU A 239 1.19 16.71 21.85
C GLU A 239 1.69 16.02 23.12
N ASP A 240 1.01 14.95 23.55
CA ASP A 240 1.46 14.12 24.66
C ASP A 240 2.53 13.10 24.26
N GLY A 241 2.85 13.02 22.96
CA GLY A 241 3.86 12.16 22.36
C GLY A 241 3.48 10.68 22.37
N SER A 242 2.19 10.35 22.51
CA SER A 242 1.76 8.95 22.45
C SER A 242 1.98 8.34 21.07
N ASP A 243 1.76 9.15 20.04
CA ASP A 243 1.49 8.71 18.67
C ASP A 243 2.27 9.57 17.69
N ARG A 244 2.81 8.94 16.63
CA ARG A 244 3.58 9.65 15.61
C ARG A 244 3.56 8.94 14.25
N ALA A 245 2.79 9.49 13.33
CA ALA A 245 2.83 9.14 11.92
C ALA A 245 4.07 9.75 11.24
N GLU A 246 4.73 8.96 10.39
CA GLU A 246 5.89 9.40 9.62
C GLU A 246 5.80 9.01 8.14
N TYR A 247 6.18 9.97 7.29
CA TYR A 247 6.35 9.77 5.86
C TYR A 247 7.35 8.66 5.55
N LYS A 248 6.94 7.72 4.70
CA LYS A 248 7.77 6.62 4.23
C LYS A 248 8.19 6.78 2.79
N GLY A 249 7.36 7.34 1.93
CA GLY A 249 7.68 7.49 0.52
C GLY A 249 6.61 8.22 -0.26
N ARG A 250 6.98 8.66 -1.46
CA ARG A 250 6.12 9.34 -2.43
C ARG A 250 6.38 8.72 -3.78
N PHE A 251 5.32 8.36 -4.46
CA PHE A 251 5.30 8.01 -5.87
C PHE A 251 4.71 9.15 -6.69
N ASP A 252 5.27 9.42 -7.87
CA ASP A 252 4.75 10.38 -8.84
C ASP A 252 4.40 9.63 -10.14
N VAL A 253 3.12 9.44 -10.46
CA VAL A 253 2.68 9.00 -11.80
C VAL A 253 2.95 10.15 -12.77
N THR A 254 4.10 10.11 -13.44
CA THR A 254 4.43 11.00 -14.55
C THR A 254 5.22 10.20 -15.58
N ASP A 255 5.27 10.60 -16.85
CA ASP A 255 6.19 10.03 -17.87
C ASP A 255 7.66 9.91 -17.37
N ALA A 256 8.04 10.63 -16.31
CA ALA A 256 9.37 10.63 -15.71
C ALA A 256 9.59 9.54 -14.62
N SER A 257 8.58 8.77 -14.23
CA SER A 257 8.71 7.67 -13.26
C SER A 257 9.02 6.32 -13.88
N LEU A 258 8.83 6.20 -15.20
CA LEU A 258 9.24 5.04 -15.98
C LEU A 258 10.77 4.92 -15.95
N PRO A 259 11.31 3.75 -15.56
CA PRO A 259 12.74 3.50 -15.62
C PRO A 259 13.30 3.69 -17.04
N ASP A 260 14.41 4.42 -17.20
CA ASP A 260 15.05 4.68 -18.50
C ASP A 260 15.70 3.41 -19.07
N PHE A 261 14.90 2.54 -19.69
CA PHE A 261 15.35 1.30 -20.30
C PHE A 261 16.36 1.57 -21.43
N ALA A 262 16.17 2.65 -22.20
CA ALA A 262 17.05 3.02 -23.30
C ALA A 262 18.45 3.42 -22.82
N GLY A 263 18.56 3.95 -21.60
CA GLY A 263 19.81 4.27 -20.92
C GLY A 263 20.51 3.07 -20.26
N ALA A 264 19.80 1.97 -20.04
CA ALA A 264 20.35 0.77 -19.42
C ALA A 264 21.32 0.01 -20.35
N SER A 265 22.24 -0.75 -19.75
CA SER A 265 23.22 -1.57 -20.47
C SER A 265 23.19 -3.00 -19.97
N PHE A 266 23.23 -3.95 -20.88
CA PHE A 266 23.00 -5.36 -20.59
C PHE A 266 24.14 -6.23 -21.14
N SER A 267 25.27 -6.26 -20.43
CA SER A 267 26.42 -7.07 -20.85
C SER A 267 26.27 -8.56 -20.50
N ALA A 268 25.54 -8.87 -19.42
CA ALA A 268 25.27 -10.22 -18.95
C ALA A 268 23.83 -10.38 -18.39
N PRO A 269 22.78 -10.08 -19.18
CA PRO A 269 21.42 -9.87 -18.67
C PRO A 269 20.78 -11.07 -17.99
N THR A 270 21.26 -12.28 -18.25
CA THR A 270 20.73 -13.52 -17.64
C THR A 270 21.47 -13.93 -16.36
N GLN A 271 22.50 -13.20 -15.95
CA GLN A 271 23.17 -13.39 -14.66
C GLN A 271 22.49 -12.50 -13.63
N ILE A 272 21.32 -12.94 -13.15
CA ILE A 272 20.54 -12.20 -12.18
C ILE A 272 21.01 -12.55 -10.76
N ASP A 273 22.03 -11.83 -10.29
CA ASP A 273 22.67 -11.99 -8.98
C ASP A 273 22.29 -10.88 -7.98
N ASN A 274 21.24 -10.10 -8.29
CA ASN A 274 20.69 -9.09 -7.40
C ASN A 274 20.48 -9.66 -5.98
N PRO A 275 20.92 -8.94 -4.91
CA PRO A 275 20.87 -9.47 -3.55
C PRO A 275 19.47 -9.82 -3.05
N PHE A 276 18.43 -9.16 -3.56
CA PHE A 276 17.04 -9.31 -3.08
C PHE A 276 16.11 -9.98 -4.09
N LEU A 277 16.52 -10.11 -5.36
CA LEU A 277 15.78 -10.88 -6.37
C LEU A 277 16.72 -11.69 -7.27
N PRO A 278 17.46 -12.68 -6.71
CA PRO A 278 18.32 -13.52 -7.52
C PRO A 278 17.50 -14.57 -8.27
N TRP A 279 17.76 -14.74 -9.57
CA TRP A 279 17.18 -15.80 -10.39
C TRP A 279 18.26 -16.78 -10.84
N VAL A 280 18.41 -17.86 -10.06
CA VAL A 280 19.37 -18.93 -10.36
C VAL A 280 18.67 -20.00 -11.19
N PRO A 281 19.15 -20.31 -12.41
CA PRO A 281 18.52 -21.30 -13.28
C PRO A 281 18.28 -22.66 -12.59
N ARG A 282 17.09 -23.24 -12.81
CA ARG A 282 16.59 -24.50 -12.24
C ARG A 282 16.29 -24.49 -10.75
N ASN A 283 16.37 -23.33 -10.09
CA ASN A 283 15.79 -23.24 -8.75
C ASN A 283 14.27 -23.32 -8.85
N VAL A 284 13.67 -24.09 -7.96
CA VAL A 284 12.23 -24.10 -7.73
C VAL A 284 11.98 -23.63 -6.30
N ARG A 285 11.07 -22.69 -6.13
CA ARG A 285 10.56 -22.20 -4.84
C ARG A 285 9.11 -22.63 -4.71
N ALA A 286 8.68 -22.89 -3.47
CA ALA A 286 7.26 -23.07 -3.18
C ALA A 286 6.84 -22.13 -2.05
N PHE A 287 5.64 -21.61 -2.19
CA PHE A 287 4.95 -20.79 -1.22
C PHE A 287 3.57 -21.41 -0.94
N VAL A 288 3.04 -21.14 0.24
CA VAL A 288 1.73 -21.62 0.66
C VAL A 288 1.12 -20.62 1.63
N ASP A 289 -0.17 -20.41 1.58
CA ASP A 289 -0.89 -19.75 2.67
C ASP A 289 -1.17 -20.72 3.84
N GLU A 290 -1.70 -20.22 4.96
CA GLU A 290 -2.18 -21.08 6.05
C GLU A 290 -3.72 -21.18 6.09
N ALA A 291 -4.41 -20.89 4.99
CA ALA A 291 -5.87 -20.86 4.95
C ALA A 291 -6.47 -22.24 5.27
N ASP A 292 -7.56 -22.23 6.05
CA ASP A 292 -8.24 -23.46 6.47
C ASP A 292 -9.07 -24.10 5.34
N GLU A 293 -9.60 -23.26 4.44
CA GLU A 293 -10.34 -23.59 3.22
C GLU A 293 -9.74 -22.76 2.07
N GLU A 294 -9.76 -23.27 0.83
CA GLU A 294 -9.19 -22.60 -0.37
C GLU A 294 -7.68 -22.31 -0.30
N ALA A 295 -6.91 -23.17 0.38
CA ALA A 295 -5.47 -22.97 0.55
C ALA A 295 -4.73 -22.85 -0.78
N GLU A 296 -4.01 -21.75 -0.94
CA GLU A 296 -3.21 -21.42 -2.10
C GLU A 296 -1.79 -22.01 -1.97
N ALA A 297 -1.29 -22.57 -3.08
CA ALA A 297 0.10 -22.95 -3.22
C ALA A 297 0.70 -22.40 -4.52
N VAL A 298 1.80 -21.66 -4.40
CA VAL A 298 2.53 -21.08 -5.53
C VAL A 298 3.83 -21.81 -5.77
N ILE A 299 4.08 -22.24 -7.01
CA ILE A 299 5.33 -22.90 -7.42
C ILE A 299 6.06 -22.04 -8.45
N VAL A 300 7.21 -21.50 -8.06
CA VAL A 300 8.03 -20.63 -8.92
C VAL A 300 9.28 -21.39 -9.39
N GLU A 301 9.42 -21.60 -10.69
CA GLU A 301 10.53 -22.32 -11.33
C GLU A 301 11.32 -21.41 -12.28
N VAL A 302 12.63 -21.30 -12.07
CA VAL A 302 13.51 -20.61 -13.03
C VAL A 302 13.84 -21.56 -14.18
N LEU A 303 13.26 -21.29 -15.36
CA LEU A 303 13.40 -22.15 -16.52
C LEU A 303 14.83 -22.10 -17.11
N PRO A 304 15.30 -23.21 -17.72
CA PRO A 304 16.60 -23.24 -18.41
C PRO A 304 16.58 -22.52 -19.77
N THR A 305 15.41 -22.07 -20.21
CA THR A 305 15.19 -21.35 -21.47
C THR A 305 15.17 -19.85 -21.23
N THR A 306 15.41 -19.09 -22.29
CA THR A 306 15.46 -17.62 -22.27
C THR A 306 14.56 -17.04 -23.35
N ARG A 307 14.02 -15.84 -23.13
CA ARG A 307 13.28 -15.06 -24.14
C ARG A 307 14.10 -13.82 -24.54
N VAL A 308 13.92 -13.31 -25.76
CA VAL A 308 14.47 -12.00 -26.12
C VAL A 308 13.32 -11.00 -26.15
N VAL A 309 13.38 -9.97 -25.31
CA VAL A 309 12.42 -8.85 -25.27
C VAL A 309 13.21 -7.56 -25.46
N LEU A 310 12.75 -6.67 -26.34
CA LEU A 310 13.46 -5.42 -26.70
C LEU A 310 14.96 -5.60 -27.06
N GLY A 311 15.34 -6.79 -27.57
CA GLY A 311 16.73 -7.11 -27.91
C GLY A 311 17.61 -7.56 -26.74
N VAL A 312 17.06 -7.68 -25.53
CA VAL A 312 17.74 -8.16 -24.32
C VAL A 312 17.34 -9.61 -24.04
N LEU A 313 18.33 -10.46 -23.72
CA LEU A 313 18.09 -11.85 -23.37
C LEU A 313 17.65 -11.96 -21.91
N CYS A 314 16.42 -12.42 -21.69
CA CYS A 314 15.75 -12.50 -20.40
C CYS A 314 15.67 -13.95 -19.89
N VAL A 315 15.81 -14.11 -18.58
CA VAL A 315 15.50 -15.35 -17.85
C VAL A 315 13.98 -15.53 -17.85
N GLN A 316 13.53 -16.75 -18.13
CA GLN A 316 12.13 -17.11 -17.92
C GLN A 316 11.96 -17.67 -16.51
N VAL A 317 11.06 -17.08 -15.75
CA VAL A 317 10.56 -17.62 -14.50
C VAL A 317 9.14 -18.09 -14.78
N ARG A 318 8.74 -19.21 -14.18
CA ARG A 318 7.40 -19.77 -14.33
C ARG A 318 6.81 -19.98 -12.96
N ASP A 319 5.80 -19.23 -12.65
CA ASP A 319 4.94 -19.30 -11.50
C ASP A 319 3.64 -20.03 -11.84
N ARG A 320 3.16 -20.80 -10.88
CA ARG A 320 1.93 -21.57 -11.01
C ARG A 320 1.20 -21.51 -9.70
N VAL A 321 -0.03 -21.03 -9.75
CA VAL A 321 -0.89 -20.85 -8.59
C VAL A 321 -1.90 -21.99 -8.56
N TYR A 322 -2.00 -22.65 -7.40
CA TYR A 322 -2.93 -23.74 -7.16
C TYR A 322 -3.85 -23.41 -5.99
N VAL A 323 -5.15 -23.56 -6.19
CA VAL A 323 -6.16 -23.51 -5.11
C VAL A 323 -6.88 -24.85 -5.09
N ASP A 324 -6.95 -25.49 -3.92
CA ASP A 324 -7.55 -26.82 -3.75
C ASP A 324 -7.05 -27.87 -4.78
N GLU A 325 -5.74 -27.85 -5.06
CA GLU A 325 -5.05 -28.70 -6.05
C GLU A 325 -5.38 -28.41 -7.53
N LEU A 326 -6.26 -27.45 -7.83
CA LEU A 326 -6.56 -26.99 -9.18
C LEU A 326 -5.58 -25.90 -9.57
N LEU A 327 -4.99 -26.01 -10.78
CA LEU A 327 -4.13 -24.98 -11.35
C LEU A 327 -5.02 -23.82 -11.80
N ILE A 328 -5.02 -22.71 -11.09
CA ILE A 328 -5.84 -21.54 -11.42
C ILE A 328 -5.09 -20.55 -12.33
N GLU A 329 -3.76 -20.51 -12.23
CA GLU A 329 -2.92 -19.65 -13.05
C GLU A 329 -1.57 -20.32 -13.39
N ASP A 330 -1.11 -20.12 -14.62
CA ASP A 330 0.20 -20.57 -15.10
C ASP A 330 0.86 -19.46 -15.92
N THR A 331 1.82 -18.79 -15.29
CA THR A 331 2.43 -17.56 -15.81
C THR A 331 3.91 -17.80 -16.14
N ILE A 332 4.41 -17.13 -17.17
CA ILE A 332 5.83 -17.12 -17.54
C ILE A 332 6.33 -15.68 -17.61
N ASP A 333 6.94 -15.24 -16.54
CA ASP A 333 7.64 -13.96 -16.45
C ASP A 333 8.95 -13.92 -17.24
N TRP A 334 9.32 -12.72 -17.70
CA TRP A 334 10.62 -12.44 -18.29
C TRP A 334 11.40 -11.39 -17.48
N TYR A 335 12.52 -11.81 -16.88
CA TYR A 335 13.39 -10.92 -16.11
C TYR A 335 14.77 -10.76 -16.75
N CYS A 336 15.39 -9.59 -16.61
CA CYS A 336 16.81 -9.40 -16.93
C CYS A 336 17.49 -8.46 -15.94
N GLN A 337 18.81 -8.57 -15.79
CA GLN A 337 19.59 -7.67 -14.93
C GLN A 337 20.52 -6.77 -15.75
N ASP A 338 20.47 -5.46 -15.50
CA ASP A 338 21.39 -4.51 -16.14
C ASP A 338 22.78 -4.50 -15.47
N ASP A 339 23.73 -3.81 -16.11
CA ASP A 339 25.12 -3.67 -15.64
C ASP A 339 25.23 -2.85 -14.34
N ALA A 340 24.17 -2.14 -13.93
CA ALA A 340 24.08 -1.45 -12.65
C ALA A 340 23.55 -2.35 -11.52
N GLY A 341 23.01 -3.52 -11.85
CA GLY A 341 22.49 -4.51 -10.92
C GLY A 341 20.98 -4.45 -10.71
N ASN A 342 20.25 -3.65 -11.49
CA ASN A 342 18.79 -3.57 -11.39
C ASN A 342 18.16 -4.73 -12.14
N VAL A 343 17.15 -5.36 -11.53
CA VAL A 343 16.34 -6.41 -12.16
C VAL A 343 15.13 -5.75 -12.80
N TRP A 344 15.02 -5.92 -14.10
CA TRP A 344 13.95 -5.44 -14.95
C TRP A 344 12.88 -6.51 -15.12
N TYR A 345 11.61 -6.10 -15.07
CA TYR A 345 10.48 -6.92 -15.47
C TYR A 345 10.08 -6.57 -16.89
N MET A 346 10.09 -7.55 -17.79
CA MET A 346 10.02 -7.33 -19.23
C MET A 346 8.68 -7.76 -19.85
N GLY A 347 7.77 -8.31 -19.04
CA GLY A 347 6.49 -8.86 -19.46
C GLY A 347 6.30 -10.30 -19.01
N GLU A 348 5.10 -10.80 -19.33
CA GLU A 348 4.60 -12.10 -18.93
C GLU A 348 3.66 -12.71 -19.96
N GLU A 349 3.56 -14.03 -19.93
CA GLU A 349 2.56 -14.81 -20.63
C GLU A 349 1.75 -15.60 -19.61
N VAL A 350 0.47 -15.23 -19.46
CA VAL A 350 -0.46 -15.73 -18.45
C VAL A 350 -1.47 -16.66 -19.09
N VAL A 351 -1.79 -17.75 -18.39
CA VAL A 351 -2.96 -18.58 -18.67
C VAL A 351 -3.77 -18.76 -17.40
N ASN A 352 -4.96 -18.15 -17.38
CA ASN A 352 -5.94 -18.30 -16.31
C ASN A 352 -6.84 -19.50 -16.58
N TYR A 353 -7.23 -20.24 -15.54
CA TYR A 353 -8.08 -21.42 -15.62
C TYR A 353 -9.32 -21.26 -14.75
N GLU A 354 -10.50 -21.33 -15.36
CA GLU A 354 -11.78 -21.22 -14.66
C GLU A 354 -12.41 -22.61 -14.47
N TYR A 355 -12.87 -22.93 -13.26
CA TYR A 355 -13.49 -24.22 -12.91
C TYR A 355 -14.91 -24.04 -12.35
N ASP A 356 -15.75 -25.07 -12.47
CA ASP A 356 -17.01 -25.15 -11.72
C ASP A 356 -16.80 -25.68 -10.29
N GLU A 357 -17.85 -25.66 -9.46
CA GLU A 357 -17.84 -26.16 -8.07
C GLU A 357 -17.45 -27.65 -7.94
N ASP A 358 -17.55 -28.42 -9.03
CA ASP A 358 -17.17 -29.84 -9.09
C ASP A 358 -15.71 -30.03 -9.57
N GLY A 359 -14.97 -28.94 -9.84
CA GLY A 359 -13.60 -28.94 -10.33
C GLY A 359 -13.45 -29.23 -11.82
N ASN A 360 -14.51 -29.07 -12.63
CA ASN A 360 -14.43 -29.23 -14.08
C ASN A 360 -14.01 -27.91 -14.73
N LEU A 361 -13.01 -27.97 -15.62
CA LEU A 361 -12.54 -26.80 -16.38
C LEU A 361 -13.66 -26.26 -17.28
N LEU A 362 -14.03 -25.00 -17.05
CA LEU A 362 -14.99 -24.23 -17.83
C LEU A 362 -14.33 -23.51 -19.00
N GLY A 363 -13.13 -22.96 -18.80
CA GLY A 363 -12.45 -22.15 -19.79
C GLY A 363 -11.04 -21.74 -19.39
N THR A 364 -10.38 -21.06 -20.31
CA THR A 364 -9.11 -20.39 -20.07
C THR A 364 -9.09 -19.06 -20.80
N ASP A 365 -8.42 -18.07 -20.22
CA ASP A 365 -8.08 -16.80 -20.87
C ASP A 365 -6.62 -16.45 -20.62
N SER A 366 -6.19 -15.31 -21.18
CA SER A 366 -4.82 -14.80 -21.08
C SER A 366 -4.80 -13.36 -20.58
N GLY A 367 -5.80 -12.97 -19.77
CA GLY A 367 -5.79 -11.69 -19.06
C GLY A 367 -4.50 -11.55 -18.24
N GLY A 368 -3.97 -10.33 -18.17
CA GLY A 368 -2.66 -10.05 -17.57
C GLY A 368 -1.48 -10.18 -18.54
N SER A 369 -1.57 -10.93 -19.64
CA SER A 369 -0.41 -11.09 -20.54
C SER A 369 0.03 -9.78 -21.22
N TRP A 370 1.31 -9.39 -21.05
CA TRP A 370 1.89 -8.22 -21.71
C TRP A 370 3.37 -8.41 -22.08
N GLU A 371 3.90 -7.64 -23.04
CA GLU A 371 5.33 -7.67 -23.41
C GLU A 371 5.85 -6.25 -23.67
N ALA A 372 6.93 -5.87 -22.98
CA ALA A 372 7.56 -4.56 -23.17
C ALA A 372 7.94 -4.31 -24.65
N GLY A 373 7.57 -3.15 -25.17
CA GLY A 373 7.78 -2.74 -26.55
C GLY A 373 6.67 -3.14 -27.53
N ILE A 374 5.63 -3.81 -27.05
CA ILE A 374 4.42 -4.15 -27.81
C ILE A 374 3.28 -3.26 -27.34
N ASP A 375 2.52 -2.69 -28.30
CA ASP A 375 1.29 -1.94 -28.05
C ASP A 375 1.35 -0.80 -27.01
N GLY A 376 2.56 -0.30 -26.73
CA GLY A 376 2.80 0.79 -25.78
C GLY A 376 3.28 0.33 -24.41
N ALA A 377 3.32 -0.98 -24.14
CA ALA A 377 3.83 -1.51 -22.89
C ALA A 377 5.32 -1.20 -22.69
N GLU A 378 5.71 -0.88 -21.47
CA GLU A 378 7.08 -0.53 -21.07
C GLU A 378 7.57 -1.43 -19.94
N ALA A 379 8.86 -1.77 -19.97
CA ALA A 379 9.48 -2.56 -18.92
C ALA A 379 9.70 -1.70 -17.65
N GLY A 380 9.36 -2.24 -16.49
CA GLY A 380 9.65 -1.61 -15.20
C GLY A 380 10.80 -2.29 -14.45
N ILE A 381 11.02 -1.85 -13.21
CA ILE A 381 12.00 -2.44 -12.30
C ILE A 381 11.29 -3.40 -11.35
N ALA A 382 11.58 -4.69 -11.44
CA ALA A 382 11.17 -5.66 -10.42
C ALA A 382 11.90 -5.43 -9.09
N MET A 383 13.20 -5.14 -9.16
CA MET A 383 14.03 -4.91 -7.97
C MET A 383 15.24 -4.05 -8.29
N TRP A 384 15.40 -2.93 -7.59
CA TRP A 384 16.60 -2.11 -7.70
C TRP A 384 17.86 -2.84 -7.22
N ALA A 385 19.03 -2.49 -7.77
CA ALA A 385 20.33 -2.97 -7.27
C ALA A 385 20.53 -2.67 -5.77
N ASN A 386 19.96 -1.55 -5.32
CA ASN A 386 19.95 -1.10 -3.95
C ASN A 386 18.56 -0.56 -3.60
N PRO A 387 17.65 -1.41 -3.07
CA PRO A 387 16.34 -0.97 -2.60
C PRO A 387 16.54 -0.14 -1.32
N ILE A 388 16.46 1.18 -1.48
CA ILE A 388 16.54 2.16 -0.39
C ILE A 388 15.13 2.52 0.06
N LEU A 389 14.97 2.74 1.36
CA LEU A 389 13.70 3.16 1.93
C LEU A 389 13.14 4.40 1.22
N GLY A 390 11.82 4.41 1.01
CA GLY A 390 11.05 5.48 0.40
C GLY A 390 11.21 5.64 -1.10
N ARG A 391 12.03 4.81 -1.75
CA ARG A 391 12.07 4.76 -3.20
C ARG A 391 10.83 4.06 -3.72
N SER A 392 9.97 4.83 -4.37
CA SER A 392 8.92 4.31 -5.23
C SER A 392 9.43 4.01 -6.64
N TYR A 393 8.82 3.08 -7.35
CA TYR A 393 9.14 2.75 -8.73
C TYR A 393 8.02 1.94 -9.36
N GLN A 394 7.95 2.00 -10.68
CA GLN A 394 7.02 1.19 -11.47
C GLN A 394 7.65 -0.18 -11.77
N GLN A 395 6.89 -1.24 -11.52
CA GLN A 395 7.28 -2.62 -11.82
C GLN A 395 6.90 -2.98 -13.25
N GLU A 396 5.81 -2.43 -13.77
CA GLU A 396 5.35 -2.58 -15.15
C GLU A 396 4.41 -1.45 -15.59
N TYR A 397 4.29 -1.27 -16.90
CA TYR A 397 3.36 -0.31 -17.48
C TYR A 397 2.79 -0.79 -18.80
N TYR A 398 1.49 -0.84 -18.89
CA TYR A 398 0.67 -1.00 -20.08
C TYR A 398 -0.69 -0.36 -19.78
N GLU A 399 -0.96 0.78 -20.41
CA GLU A 399 -2.13 1.63 -20.15
C GLU A 399 -3.43 0.80 -20.05
N ASP A 400 -4.14 0.96 -18.94
CA ASP A 400 -5.40 0.28 -18.60
C ASP A 400 -5.33 -1.26 -18.47
N GLU A 401 -4.14 -1.87 -18.53
CA GLU A 401 -3.96 -3.33 -18.56
C GLU A 401 -2.97 -3.86 -17.51
N ALA A 402 -1.88 -3.14 -17.23
CA ALA A 402 -0.85 -3.52 -16.25
C ALA A 402 -0.10 -2.28 -15.74
N GLU A 403 -0.25 -1.88 -14.47
CA GLU A 403 0.30 -0.62 -13.96
C GLU A 403 0.92 -0.75 -12.56
N ASP A 404 1.60 -1.88 -12.29
CA ASP A 404 2.06 -2.17 -10.94
C ASP A 404 3.14 -1.22 -10.43
N MET A 405 2.97 -0.92 -9.15
CA MET A 405 3.74 0.06 -8.42
C MET A 405 4.32 -0.53 -7.16
N ALA A 406 5.53 -0.11 -6.81
CA ALA A 406 6.20 -0.50 -5.59
C ALA A 406 6.79 0.70 -4.84
N VAL A 407 6.82 0.62 -3.52
CA VAL A 407 7.63 1.49 -2.66
C VAL A 407 8.31 0.70 -1.56
N VAL A 408 9.61 0.94 -1.37
CA VAL A 408 10.37 0.31 -0.27
C VAL A 408 9.96 0.95 1.06
N VAL A 409 9.19 0.25 1.88
CA VAL A 409 8.68 0.73 3.18
C VAL A 409 9.44 0.21 4.39
N GLY A 410 10.35 -0.74 4.21
CA GLY A 410 11.18 -1.26 5.28
C GLY A 410 12.52 -1.81 4.82
N THR A 411 13.56 -1.56 5.61
CA THR A 411 14.90 -2.11 5.39
C THR A 411 15.48 -2.71 6.67
N ASP A 412 16.33 -3.71 6.48
CA ASP A 412 17.07 -4.42 7.52
C ASP A 412 16.20 -5.10 8.58
N LEU A 413 15.03 -5.55 8.14
CA LEU A 413 14.04 -6.23 8.96
C LEU A 413 14.49 -7.65 9.36
N VAL A 414 13.93 -8.13 10.47
CA VAL A 414 13.97 -9.54 10.87
C VAL A 414 12.58 -10.09 10.64
N VAL A 415 12.47 -11.14 9.83
CA VAL A 415 11.19 -11.78 9.49
C VAL A 415 11.24 -13.22 9.97
N ASP A 416 10.30 -13.58 10.84
CA ASP A 416 10.11 -14.94 11.33
C ASP A 416 8.90 -15.56 10.62
N LEU A 417 9.12 -16.65 9.88
CA LEU A 417 8.04 -17.39 9.22
C LEU A 417 7.45 -18.46 10.16
N PRO A 418 6.17 -18.82 10.04
CA PRO A 418 5.49 -19.89 10.79
C PRO A 418 6.18 -21.25 10.69
N CYS A 419 6.88 -21.50 9.56
CA CYS A 419 7.70 -22.69 9.38
C CYS A 419 8.94 -22.76 10.31
N GLY A 420 9.16 -21.72 11.14
CA GLY A 420 10.22 -21.61 12.14
C GLY A 420 11.53 -21.04 11.58
N VAL A 421 11.52 -20.53 10.36
CA VAL A 421 12.69 -19.94 9.69
C VAL A 421 12.75 -18.45 9.97
N ARG A 422 13.95 -17.98 10.33
CA ARG A 422 14.23 -16.55 10.54
C ARG A 422 15.11 -16.03 9.40
N PHE A 423 14.66 -14.97 8.77
CA PHE A 423 15.46 -14.15 7.86
C PHE A 423 15.84 -12.83 8.52
N THR A 424 17.00 -12.30 8.15
CA THR A 424 17.53 -11.03 8.69
C THR A 424 18.03 -10.16 7.56
N GLY A 425 17.93 -8.85 7.70
CA GLY A 425 18.33 -7.93 6.64
C GLY A 425 17.28 -7.82 5.54
N CYS A 426 16.02 -8.15 5.83
CA CYS A 426 14.96 -8.20 4.83
C CYS A 426 14.55 -6.80 4.35
N ARG A 427 13.91 -6.77 3.19
CA ARG A 427 13.19 -5.60 2.65
C ARG A 427 11.70 -5.86 2.74
N LYS A 428 10.94 -4.82 3.07
CA LYS A 428 9.48 -4.80 2.98
C LYS A 428 9.13 -3.76 1.93
N ILE A 429 8.39 -4.17 0.92
CA ILE A 429 7.96 -3.34 -0.20
C ILE A 429 6.45 -3.40 -0.21
N LEU A 430 5.82 -2.24 -0.27
CA LEU A 430 4.38 -2.13 -0.54
C LEU A 430 4.21 -2.12 -2.04
N GLU A 431 3.39 -3.02 -2.56
CA GLU A 431 3.06 -3.14 -3.98
C GLU A 431 1.55 -2.89 -4.15
N TRP A 432 1.17 -2.22 -5.24
CA TRP A 432 -0.22 -1.89 -5.58
C TRP A 432 -0.36 -1.58 -7.07
N THR A 433 -1.58 -1.51 -7.57
CA THR A 433 -1.87 -1.07 -8.94
C THR A 433 -2.95 0.02 -8.97
N PRO A 434 -2.79 1.10 -9.75
CA PRO A 434 -3.84 2.10 -9.96
C PRO A 434 -5.13 1.52 -10.55
N LEU A 435 -5.05 0.37 -11.25
CA LEU A 435 -6.19 -0.30 -11.89
C LEU A 435 -7.12 -0.96 -10.86
N GLU A 436 -6.54 -1.45 -9.77
CA GLU A 436 -7.20 -2.08 -8.63
C GLU A 436 -6.71 -1.42 -7.36
N PRO A 437 -7.12 -0.16 -7.11
CA PRO A 437 -6.48 0.64 -6.09
C PRO A 437 -6.60 -0.01 -4.71
N ASP A 438 -7.67 -0.75 -4.46
CA ASP A 438 -7.98 -1.44 -3.19
C ASP A 438 -7.20 -2.75 -3.00
N SER A 439 -6.49 -3.22 -4.03
CA SER A 439 -5.58 -4.37 -3.97
C SER A 439 -4.17 -3.88 -3.66
N LEU A 440 -3.78 -4.04 -2.39
CA LEU A 440 -2.43 -3.74 -1.94
C LEU A 440 -1.84 -4.92 -1.20
N GLU A 441 -0.53 -5.07 -1.30
CA GLU A 441 0.18 -6.11 -0.58
C GLU A 441 1.56 -5.66 -0.13
N TYR A 442 2.03 -6.28 0.96
CA TYR A 442 3.42 -6.23 1.34
C TYR A 442 4.18 -7.45 0.82
N LYS A 443 5.15 -7.22 -0.06
CA LYS A 443 6.16 -8.22 -0.42
C LYS A 443 7.41 -8.08 0.45
N TYR A 444 7.84 -9.20 1.04
CA TYR A 444 9.05 -9.28 1.87
C TYR A 444 10.14 -10.02 1.13
N TYR A 445 11.32 -9.43 1.05
CA TYR A 445 12.47 -9.98 0.33
C TYR A 445 13.64 -10.22 1.28
N ALA A 446 14.24 -11.41 1.24
CA ALA A 446 15.41 -11.74 2.04
C ALA A 446 16.70 -11.83 1.19
N PRO A 447 17.85 -11.37 1.72
CA PRO A 447 19.13 -11.45 1.02
C PRO A 447 19.47 -12.86 0.54
N GLY A 448 19.78 -13.00 -0.75
CA GLY A 448 20.14 -14.26 -1.42
C GLY A 448 18.97 -15.23 -1.63
N GLN A 449 17.78 -14.90 -1.13
CA GLN A 449 16.60 -15.75 -1.20
C GLN A 449 15.63 -15.28 -2.27
N GLY A 450 15.32 -13.98 -2.34
CA GLY A 450 14.17 -13.48 -3.11
C GLY A 450 13.00 -13.14 -2.18
N VAL A 451 11.80 -13.14 -2.75
CA VAL A 451 10.54 -13.10 -2.01
C VAL A 451 10.50 -14.23 -0.98
N ILE A 452 10.05 -13.89 0.23
CA ILE A 452 9.83 -14.82 1.34
C ILE A 452 8.40 -14.80 1.88
N MET A 453 7.64 -13.75 1.60
CA MET A 453 6.26 -13.59 2.03
C MET A 453 5.59 -12.50 1.19
N GLU A 454 4.35 -12.76 0.81
CA GLU A 454 3.41 -11.84 0.18
C GLU A 454 2.22 -11.75 1.14
N ALA A 455 1.86 -10.53 1.52
CA ALA A 455 0.91 -10.28 2.60
C ALA A 455 -0.08 -9.19 2.15
N PRO A 456 -1.25 -9.59 1.64
CA PRO A 456 -2.31 -8.65 1.26
C PRO A 456 -2.77 -7.78 2.43
N LEU A 457 -3.26 -6.58 2.13
CA LEU A 457 -3.81 -5.61 3.10
C LEU A 457 -5.34 -5.62 3.11
N ASP A 458 -5.98 -6.69 2.65
CA ASP A 458 -7.42 -6.91 2.72
C ASP A 458 -7.82 -7.90 3.82
N GLY A 459 -6.84 -8.38 4.60
CA GLY A 459 -7.02 -9.37 5.66
C GLY A 459 -6.92 -10.83 5.19
N SER A 460 -6.67 -11.09 3.90
CA SER A 460 -6.41 -12.45 3.43
C SER A 460 -5.09 -13.02 3.97
N GLU A 461 -4.99 -14.35 4.01
CA GLU A 461 -3.84 -15.04 4.60
C GLU A 461 -2.57 -14.82 3.77
N PRO A 462 -1.42 -14.49 4.40
CA PRO A 462 -0.19 -14.26 3.67
C PRO A 462 0.37 -15.55 3.07
N VAL A 463 0.75 -15.49 1.79
CA VAL A 463 1.44 -16.55 1.06
C VAL A 463 2.93 -16.54 1.42
N GLN A 464 3.44 -17.65 1.95
CA GLN A 464 4.72 -17.68 2.65
C GLN A 464 5.68 -18.75 2.15
N PHE A 465 6.97 -18.41 2.16
CA PHE A 465 8.02 -19.27 1.64
C PHE A 465 8.19 -20.54 2.47
N LEU A 466 8.04 -21.69 1.80
CA LEU A 466 8.16 -23.01 2.39
C LEU A 466 9.56 -23.62 2.19
N GLY A 467 10.21 -23.37 1.06
CA GLY A 467 11.54 -23.93 0.77
C GLY A 467 11.93 -23.98 -0.71
N HIS A 468 13.16 -24.46 -0.96
CA HIS A 468 13.70 -24.74 -2.30
C HIS A 468 13.55 -26.21 -2.66
N PHE A 469 13.25 -26.47 -3.93
CA PHE A 469 13.34 -27.79 -4.56
C PHE A 469 14.30 -27.71 -5.76
N PHE A 470 15.13 -28.74 -5.95
CA PHE A 470 15.98 -28.87 -7.13
C PHE A 470 15.40 -29.93 -8.05
N THR A 471 14.98 -29.54 -9.25
CA THR A 471 14.64 -30.50 -10.30
C THR A 471 15.94 -31.00 -10.95
N GLY A 472 16.26 -32.27 -10.74
CA GLY A 472 17.25 -32.95 -11.59
C GLY A 472 16.80 -32.93 -13.06
N PRO A 473 17.69 -33.17 -14.03
CA PRO A 473 17.30 -33.15 -15.44
C PRO A 473 16.22 -34.21 -15.70
N ALA A 474 15.03 -33.74 -16.08
CA ALA A 474 13.82 -34.47 -16.47
C ALA A 474 12.88 -34.96 -15.34
N SER A 475 12.12 -34.04 -14.76
CA SER A 475 10.65 -34.14 -14.56
C SER A 475 10.18 -32.94 -13.73
N LEU A 476 9.18 -32.19 -14.20
CA LEU A 476 8.31 -31.39 -13.33
C LEU A 476 7.84 -32.31 -12.19
N PRO A 477 7.87 -31.89 -10.91
CA PRO A 477 7.22 -32.66 -9.86
C PRO A 477 5.74 -32.81 -10.23
N ASP A 478 5.32 -34.04 -10.49
CA ASP A 478 3.92 -34.42 -10.62
C ASP A 478 3.33 -34.41 -9.20
N ILE A 479 2.87 -33.24 -8.77
CA ILE A 479 2.32 -33.01 -7.42
C ILE A 479 1.09 -33.91 -7.20
N GLY A 480 0.32 -34.21 -8.25
CA GLY A 480 -0.83 -35.13 -8.20
C GLY A 480 -0.48 -36.64 -8.16
N ALA A 481 0.73 -37.05 -8.55
CA ALA A 481 1.19 -38.45 -8.50
C ALA A 481 2.25 -38.75 -7.43
N ALA A 482 2.52 -37.81 -6.52
CA ALA A 482 3.49 -37.97 -5.44
C ALA A 482 3.05 -39.06 -4.43
N THR A 483 3.38 -40.32 -4.73
CA THR A 483 3.39 -41.38 -3.70
C THR A 483 4.55 -41.11 -2.75
N PHE A 484 4.27 -40.52 -1.59
CA PHE A 484 5.23 -40.31 -0.49
C PHE A 484 5.70 -41.66 0.09
N SER A 485 6.53 -42.36 -0.67
CA SER A 485 7.17 -43.60 -0.27
C SER A 485 8.50 -43.27 0.39
N ASN A 486 8.47 -43.22 1.73
CA ASN A 486 9.59 -43.17 2.66
C ASN A 486 10.63 -42.03 2.47
N PRO A 487 10.81 -41.14 3.49
CA PRO A 487 11.75 -40.04 3.40
C PRO A 487 13.18 -40.58 3.48
N SER A 488 13.88 -40.61 2.34
CA SER A 488 15.33 -40.64 2.35
C SER A 488 15.80 -39.19 2.36
N VAL A 489 16.03 -38.69 3.57
CA VAL A 489 16.90 -37.56 3.97
C VAL A 489 17.24 -36.57 2.83
N LEU A 490 16.46 -35.50 2.74
CA LEU A 490 16.92 -34.26 2.09
C LEU A 490 17.99 -33.65 2.99
N THR A 491 19.25 -33.68 2.54
CA THR A 491 20.35 -32.99 3.23
C THR A 491 20.49 -31.60 2.63
N ASN A 492 19.99 -30.58 3.33
CA ASN A 492 20.40 -29.20 3.12
C ASN A 492 21.49 -28.88 4.17
N PRO A 493 22.71 -28.46 3.77
CA PRO A 493 23.75 -28.09 4.73
C PRO A 493 23.41 -26.87 5.60
N TRP A 494 22.29 -26.16 5.34
CA TRP A 494 21.86 -24.99 6.11
C TRP A 494 20.43 -25.05 6.67
N LEU A 495 19.72 -26.17 6.55
CA LEU A 495 18.38 -26.30 7.15
C LEU A 495 18.05 -27.76 7.49
N SER A 496 17.91 -28.02 8.79
CA SER A 496 17.29 -29.22 9.34
C SER A 496 15.84 -28.90 9.68
N LEU A 497 14.91 -29.15 8.75
CA LEU A 497 13.48 -29.09 9.07
C LEU A 497 13.12 -30.28 9.97
N THR A 498 12.55 -30.00 11.14
CA THR A 498 12.03 -31.02 12.06
C THR A 498 10.68 -31.58 11.60
N PRO A 499 10.37 -32.86 11.86
CA PRO A 499 9.08 -33.46 11.52
C PRO A 499 7.95 -32.81 12.34
N GLY A 500 7.17 -31.94 11.72
CA GLY A 500 6.02 -31.29 12.35
C GLY A 500 5.15 -30.51 11.36
N SER A 501 5.77 -29.82 10.39
CA SER A 501 5.07 -29.04 9.36
C SER A 501 4.46 -29.95 8.28
N VAL A 502 5.19 -30.99 7.88
CA VAL A 502 4.72 -32.00 6.89
C VAL A 502 3.62 -32.92 7.47
N SER A 503 3.50 -33.06 8.79
CA SER A 503 2.43 -33.88 9.39
C SER A 503 1.05 -33.25 9.31
N ARG A 504 0.95 -31.91 9.23
CA ARG A 504 -0.36 -31.24 9.07
C ARG A 504 -0.96 -31.51 7.68
N LEU A 505 -0.13 -31.50 6.64
CA LEU A 505 -0.49 -31.96 5.28
C LEU A 505 -0.89 -33.45 5.23
N ARG A 506 -0.39 -34.29 6.15
CA ARG A 506 -0.70 -35.73 6.17
C ARG A 506 -2.00 -36.06 6.92
N ASP A 507 -2.31 -35.33 7.98
CA ASP A 507 -3.48 -35.59 8.82
C ASP A 507 -4.78 -35.04 8.20
N ARG A 508 -4.73 -33.99 7.37
CA ARG A 508 -5.90 -33.47 6.62
C ARG A 508 -6.29 -34.35 5.42
N TYR A 509 -5.33 -35.02 4.77
CA TYR A 509 -5.56 -35.82 3.53
C TYR A 509 -5.44 -37.35 3.69
N GLY A 510 -5.22 -37.88 4.90
CA GLY A 510 -5.16 -39.32 5.16
C GLY A 510 -6.52 -40.05 5.22
N GLY A 511 -7.61 -39.35 4.93
CA GLY A 511 -8.95 -39.69 5.41
C GLY A 511 -9.91 -40.44 4.49
N LEU A 512 -9.67 -40.62 3.18
CA LEU A 512 -10.70 -41.24 2.31
C LEU A 512 -10.10 -42.09 1.19
N GLY A 513 -9.47 -43.20 1.57
CA GLY A 513 -8.87 -44.17 0.63
C GLY A 513 -9.27 -45.62 0.89
N SER A 514 -10.56 -45.96 0.88
CA SER A 514 -10.97 -47.30 0.40
C SER A 514 -12.46 -47.41 0.09
N ARG A 515 -12.80 -47.54 -1.19
CA ARG A 515 -13.76 -48.55 -1.66
C ARG A 515 -13.48 -48.85 -3.14
N ARG A 516 -13.04 -50.09 -3.39
CA ARG A 516 -12.92 -50.68 -4.72
C ARG A 516 -14.32 -50.95 -5.29
N PHE A 517 -14.61 -50.31 -6.42
CA PHE A 517 -15.20 -50.80 -7.68
C PHE A 517 -16.02 -49.70 -8.34
#